data_AF-A0AA43QS59-F1
#
_entry.id   AF-A0AA43QS59-F1
#
_cell.length_a   1.000
_cell.length_b   1.000
_cell.length_c   1.000
_cell.angle_alpha   90.00
_cell.angle_beta   90.00
_cell.angle_gamma   90.00
#
_symmetry.space_group_name_H-M   'P 1'
#
loop_
_entity.id
_entity.type
_entity.pdbx_description
1 polymer ?
#
loop_
_entity_poly.entity_id
_entity_poly.type
_entity_poly.pdbx_seq_one_letter_code
_entity_poly.pdbx_strand_id
1 'polypeptide(L)'
;MASPEVHHLFHRPIADHSFSADRQTLAVARDNAVDLYQKSEGKFVLNDELKGHDKTVTGVDVAPSSGRIVTCSQDRNAYVWEASPTGWKPTLVLLRINRAATFVRWSPSEAKFAVGSGARVIAVCYFEEENDWWVSKQLKKPIRSTVTTVAWHPNSVLLAAGSTDAHARVFSSFIKGVDQRPEGSVWGERLPFNTVCGEYLNNSAGWIHGCAFSPSGNALAFAAHDSSITIVYPSGPDQPPKAVVSLDTQLLPFLSLIWSGESEIVAAGFDCEAYRLRGNEEGWQITGSVENKGRPGLGEMREESALNMFRQMDLKGKTQNDTQLKTTHQNTIATIRPYQESNGIISKFSSSGLGFTTLPTEKPNSVPPLTSNQNAPEDNANPLDDPSLKELHFLLLETEVMEGKLVCGHCGHEYRIKEGIANFLLPSHLGEFPAGFCYPTDNSMGKRYCGRM
;
A
#
# COMPACT_ATOMS: atom_id res chain seq x y z
N MET A 1 -8.62 -27.54 -4.25
CA MET A 1 -8.50 -26.47 -3.22
C MET A 1 -9.88 -25.95 -2.92
N ALA A 2 -10.14 -25.55 -1.66
CA ALA A 2 -11.41 -24.92 -1.30
C ALA A 2 -11.58 -23.59 -2.04
N SER A 3 -12.83 -23.25 -2.39
CA SER A 3 -13.17 -21.94 -2.96
C SER A 3 -12.84 -20.81 -1.98
N PRO A 4 -12.41 -19.63 -2.45
CA PRO A 4 -12.17 -18.49 -1.58
C PRO A 4 -13.46 -18.04 -0.87
N GLU A 5 -13.33 -17.60 0.39
CA GLU A 5 -14.39 -16.93 1.14
C GLU A 5 -14.28 -15.42 0.85
N VAL A 6 -15.25 -14.85 0.14
CA VAL A 6 -15.22 -13.45 -0.30
C VAL A 6 -16.16 -12.62 0.57
N HIS A 7 -15.63 -11.52 1.12
CA HIS A 7 -16.40 -10.56 1.91
C HIS A 7 -16.28 -9.18 1.29
N HIS A 8 -17.41 -8.60 0.89
CA HIS A 8 -17.50 -7.22 0.43
C HIS A 8 -17.82 -6.32 1.64
N LEU A 9 -16.82 -5.62 2.15
CA LEU A 9 -16.98 -4.72 3.30
C LEU A 9 -17.49 -3.34 2.87
N PHE A 10 -16.87 -2.75 1.83
CA PHE A 10 -17.24 -1.45 1.25
C PHE A 10 -16.59 -1.25 -0.14
N HIS A 11 -17.00 -0.20 -0.86
CA HIS A 11 -16.57 0.13 -2.23
C HIS A 11 -15.37 1.11 -2.30
N ARG A 12 -14.43 1.04 -1.35
CA ARG A 12 -13.22 1.87 -1.30
C ARG A 12 -11.98 0.98 -1.19
N PRO A 13 -10.80 1.50 -1.58
CA PRO A 13 -9.52 0.84 -1.31
C PRO A 13 -9.32 0.50 0.16
N ILE A 14 -8.92 -0.75 0.41
CA ILE A 14 -8.42 -1.17 1.71
C ILE A 14 -6.91 -0.91 1.69
N ALA A 15 -6.45 0.03 2.50
CA ALA A 15 -5.02 0.36 2.56
C ALA A 15 -4.22 -0.78 3.19
N ASP A 16 -4.76 -1.37 4.26
CA ASP A 16 -4.18 -2.50 4.97
C ASP A 16 -5.25 -3.17 5.84
N HIS A 17 -5.05 -4.43 6.22
CA HIS A 17 -5.98 -5.20 7.06
C HIS A 17 -5.23 -6.11 8.02
N SER A 18 -5.75 -6.39 9.21
CA SER A 18 -5.15 -7.34 10.14
C SER A 18 -6.20 -8.07 10.98
N PHE A 19 -5.99 -9.35 11.24
CA PHE A 19 -6.88 -10.20 12.03
C PHE A 19 -6.34 -10.38 13.45
N SER A 20 -7.22 -10.38 14.44
CA SER A 20 -6.91 -10.87 15.79
C SER A 20 -6.55 -12.36 15.78
N ALA A 21 -5.82 -12.86 16.79
CA ALA A 21 -5.38 -14.25 16.85
C ALA A 21 -6.54 -15.27 16.75
N ASP A 22 -7.68 -14.96 17.37
CA ASP A 22 -8.90 -15.76 17.36
C ASP A 22 -9.73 -15.65 16.05
N ARG A 23 -9.30 -14.79 15.12
CA ARG A 23 -9.95 -14.47 13.85
C ARG A 23 -11.39 -13.96 13.98
N GLN A 24 -11.76 -13.49 15.17
CA GLN A 24 -13.08 -12.90 15.41
C GLN A 24 -13.11 -11.43 15.04
N THR A 25 -11.99 -10.72 15.20
CA THR A 25 -11.86 -9.30 14.89
C THR A 25 -11.00 -9.09 13.65
N LEU A 26 -11.51 -8.28 12.73
CA LEU A 26 -10.82 -7.81 11.53
C LEU A 26 -10.70 -6.29 11.57
N ALA A 27 -9.47 -5.79 11.67
CA ALA A 27 -9.17 -4.37 11.59
C ALA A 27 -8.85 -4.00 10.13
N VAL A 28 -9.50 -2.95 9.62
CA VAL A 28 -9.37 -2.50 8.22
C VAL A 28 -9.06 -1.01 8.18
N ALA A 29 -7.92 -0.64 7.61
CA ALA A 29 -7.56 0.77 7.43
C ALA A 29 -8.38 1.38 6.28
N ARG A 30 -9.23 2.35 6.62
CA ARG A 30 -10.14 3.04 5.69
C ARG A 30 -10.03 4.55 5.88
N ASP A 31 -9.52 5.23 4.86
CA ASP A 31 -9.31 6.68 4.89
C ASP A 31 -8.51 7.06 6.16
N ASN A 32 -9.02 7.96 7.00
CA ASN A 32 -8.38 8.43 8.23
C ASN A 32 -8.78 7.67 9.50
N ALA A 33 -9.49 6.54 9.37
CA ALA A 33 -9.92 5.70 10.49
C ALA A 33 -9.56 4.23 10.26
N VAL A 34 -9.76 3.42 11.30
CA VAL A 34 -9.70 1.96 11.19
C VAL A 34 -11.04 1.39 11.63
N ASP A 35 -11.68 0.65 10.74
CA ASP A 35 -12.92 -0.06 11.04
C ASP A 35 -12.60 -1.41 11.67
N LEU A 36 -13.29 -1.74 12.77
CA LEU A 36 -13.21 -3.04 13.43
C LEU A 36 -14.47 -3.83 13.13
N TYR A 37 -14.31 -4.92 12.40
CA TYR A 37 -15.38 -5.86 12.09
C TYR A 37 -15.31 -7.07 13.00
N GLN A 38 -16.47 -7.56 13.43
CA GLN A 38 -16.60 -8.81 14.15
C GLN A 38 -17.25 -9.88 13.28
N LYS A 39 -16.74 -11.13 13.36
CA LYS A 39 -17.34 -12.27 12.65
C LYS A 39 -18.58 -12.74 13.40
N SER A 40 -19.75 -12.65 12.77
CA SER A 40 -21.02 -13.17 13.26
C SER A 40 -21.75 -13.91 12.13
N GLU A 41 -22.16 -15.15 12.37
CA GLU A 41 -22.89 -15.99 11.40
C GLU A 41 -22.21 -16.09 10.00
N GLY A 42 -20.87 -16.09 9.97
CA GLY A 42 -20.09 -16.17 8.73
C GLY A 42 -19.98 -14.85 7.96
N LYS A 43 -20.48 -13.74 8.50
CA LYS A 43 -20.32 -12.39 7.94
C LYS A 43 -19.54 -11.50 8.89
N PHE A 44 -18.89 -10.49 8.33
CA PHE A 44 -18.20 -9.45 9.10
C PHE A 44 -19.14 -8.25 9.25
N VAL A 45 -19.48 -7.91 10.49
CA VAL A 45 -20.32 -6.77 10.83
C VAL A 45 -19.46 -5.71 11.50
N LEU A 46 -19.63 -4.45 11.09
CA LEU A 46 -18.92 -3.33 11.71
C LEU A 46 -19.31 -3.25 13.18
N ASN A 47 -18.32 -3.35 14.06
CA ASN A 47 -18.51 -3.34 15.51
C ASN A 47 -18.01 -2.03 16.14
N ASP A 48 -16.87 -1.51 15.68
CA ASP A 48 -16.30 -0.26 16.21
C ASP A 48 -15.47 0.48 15.15
N GLU A 49 -15.14 1.75 15.41
CA GLU A 49 -14.35 2.61 14.52
C GLU A 49 -13.30 3.39 15.32
N LEU A 50 -12.02 3.14 15.02
CA LEU A 50 -10.89 3.80 15.66
C LEU A 50 -10.62 5.16 15.00
N LYS A 51 -11.03 6.24 15.67
CA LYS A 51 -10.89 7.63 15.19
C LYS A 51 -9.83 8.38 15.97
N GLY A 52 -8.90 9.02 15.26
CA GLY A 52 -7.88 9.87 15.87
C GLY A 52 -6.84 10.40 14.89
N HIS A 53 -6.67 9.76 13.73
CA HIS A 53 -5.74 10.23 12.71
C HIS A 53 -6.34 11.40 11.88
N ASP A 54 -5.48 12.38 11.57
CA ASP A 54 -5.86 13.57 10.79
C ASP A 54 -5.76 13.33 9.27
N LYS A 55 -5.10 12.24 8.87
CA LYS A 55 -4.88 11.87 7.46
C LYS A 55 -5.02 10.38 7.27
N THR A 56 -4.93 9.95 6.01
CA THR A 56 -5.06 8.55 5.62
C THR A 56 -4.16 7.61 6.42
N VAL A 57 -4.77 6.62 7.06
CA VAL A 57 -4.12 5.50 7.72
C VAL A 57 -3.53 4.60 6.64
N THR A 58 -2.22 4.40 6.69
CA THR A 58 -1.46 3.65 5.70
C THR A 58 -1.18 2.21 6.13
N GLY A 59 -1.24 1.93 7.43
CA GLY A 59 -0.99 0.61 7.96
C GLY A 59 -1.71 0.37 9.28
N VAL A 60 -2.12 -0.87 9.49
CA VAL A 60 -2.76 -1.34 10.72
C VAL A 60 -2.22 -2.72 11.08
N ASP A 61 -1.99 -2.98 12.37
CA ASP A 61 -1.62 -4.33 12.80
C ASP A 61 -2.18 -4.68 14.17
N VAL A 62 -2.77 -5.87 14.30
CA VAL A 62 -3.30 -6.40 15.55
C VAL A 62 -2.26 -7.32 16.18
N ALA A 63 -1.84 -7.00 17.40
CA ALA A 63 -0.96 -7.84 18.18
C ALA A 63 -1.71 -9.13 18.59
N PRO A 64 -1.20 -10.33 18.26
CA PRO A 64 -1.97 -11.56 18.39
C PRO A 64 -2.33 -11.94 19.85
N SER A 65 -1.43 -11.72 20.79
CA SER A 65 -1.55 -12.14 22.20
C SER A 65 -2.23 -11.06 23.04
N SER A 66 -1.77 -9.82 22.93
CA SER A 66 -2.28 -8.69 23.72
C SER A 66 -3.56 -8.08 23.17
N GLY A 67 -3.90 -8.33 21.90
CA GLY A 67 -5.05 -7.73 21.22
C GLY A 67 -4.91 -6.22 20.97
N ARG A 68 -3.74 -5.62 21.26
CA ARG A 68 -3.46 -4.21 20.99
C ARG A 68 -3.38 -3.96 19.50
N ILE A 69 -3.92 -2.84 19.05
CA ILE A 69 -3.89 -2.47 17.63
C ILE A 69 -2.91 -1.34 17.47
N VAL A 70 -2.00 -1.42 16.50
CA VAL A 70 -1.16 -0.30 16.10
C VAL A 70 -1.61 0.21 14.75
N THR A 71 -1.59 1.53 14.59
CA THR A 71 -1.96 2.21 13.35
C THR A 71 -0.91 3.27 13.04
N CYS A 72 -0.64 3.50 11.76
CA CYS A 72 0.22 4.59 11.32
C CYS A 72 -0.40 5.34 10.13
N SER A 73 -0.11 6.63 10.03
CA SER A 73 -0.77 7.52 9.08
C SER A 73 0.18 8.50 8.40
N GLN A 74 -0.30 9.05 7.29
CA GLN A 74 0.31 10.18 6.60
C GLN A 74 0.40 11.46 7.47
N ASP A 75 -0.32 11.52 8.60
CA ASP A 75 -0.23 12.59 9.59
C ASP A 75 1.10 12.63 10.36
N ARG A 76 1.93 11.57 10.19
CA ARG A 76 3.26 11.35 10.78
C ARG A 76 3.24 10.75 12.20
N ASN A 77 2.08 10.34 12.67
CA ASN A 77 1.88 9.73 13.97
C ASN A 77 1.59 8.24 13.84
N ALA A 78 1.77 7.54 14.97
CA ALA A 78 1.17 6.24 15.20
C ALA A 78 0.32 6.29 16.45
N TYR A 79 -0.75 5.50 16.47
CA TYR A 79 -1.51 5.23 17.69
C TYR A 79 -1.42 3.76 18.04
N VAL A 80 -1.27 3.49 19.34
CA VAL A 80 -1.52 2.17 19.93
C VAL A 80 -2.88 2.24 20.61
N TRP A 81 -3.77 1.34 20.21
CA TRP A 81 -5.13 1.24 20.70
C TRP A 81 -5.23 0.06 21.64
N GLU A 82 -5.72 0.32 22.84
CA GLU A 82 -5.96 -0.70 23.85
C GLU A 82 -7.46 -0.80 24.12
N ALA A 83 -7.95 -2.04 24.21
CA ALA A 83 -9.34 -2.28 24.56
C ALA A 83 -9.59 -1.85 26.01
N SER A 84 -10.69 -1.14 26.23
CA SER A 84 -11.15 -0.65 27.52
C SER A 84 -12.64 -0.95 27.70
N PRO A 85 -13.20 -0.89 28.93
CA PRO A 85 -14.63 -1.11 29.15
C PRO A 85 -15.55 -0.14 28.37
N THR A 86 -15.03 1.00 27.95
CA THR A 86 -15.76 2.06 27.23
C THR A 86 -15.44 2.10 25.73
N GLY A 87 -14.82 1.06 25.16
CA GLY A 87 -14.36 1.01 23.77
C GLY A 87 -12.84 1.02 23.67
N TRP A 88 -12.28 1.71 22.68
CA TRP A 88 -10.83 1.71 22.46
C TRP A 88 -10.17 3.00 22.93
N LYS A 89 -9.10 2.86 23.73
CA LYS A 89 -8.30 3.99 24.19
C LYS A 89 -7.08 4.17 23.27
N PRO A 90 -6.97 5.29 22.53
CA PRO A 90 -5.74 5.62 21.80
C PRO A 90 -4.66 6.14 22.73
N THR A 91 -3.44 5.65 22.52
CA THR A 91 -2.21 6.22 23.07
C THR A 91 -1.35 6.71 21.90
N LEU A 92 -1.06 8.02 21.88
CA LEU A 92 -0.24 8.64 20.84
C LEU A 92 1.22 8.19 20.97
N VAL A 93 1.82 7.76 19.86
CA VAL A 93 3.23 7.44 19.75
C VAL A 93 3.94 8.45 18.87
N LEU A 94 4.86 9.21 19.47
CA LEU A 94 5.66 10.21 18.77
C LEU A 94 6.82 9.54 18.02
N LEU A 95 6.62 9.30 16.73
CA LEU A 95 7.60 8.66 15.84
C LEU A 95 8.84 9.52 15.54
N ARG A 96 8.75 10.84 15.80
CA ARG A 96 9.78 11.85 15.49
C ARG A 96 10.18 11.88 14.00
N ILE A 97 9.22 11.62 13.11
CA ILE A 97 9.40 11.66 11.65
C ILE A 97 8.82 12.96 11.07
N ASN A 98 9.38 13.43 9.95
CA ASN A 98 8.97 14.68 9.29
C ASN A 98 8.30 14.46 7.92
N ARG A 99 7.94 13.21 7.60
CA ARG A 99 7.22 12.77 6.40
C ARG A 99 6.27 11.64 6.79
N ALA A 100 5.30 11.34 5.92
CA ALA A 100 4.28 10.32 6.13
C ALA A 100 4.86 9.00 6.65
N ALA A 101 4.16 8.36 7.60
CA ALA A 101 4.33 6.94 7.84
C ALA A 101 3.68 6.17 6.67
N THR A 102 4.24 5.02 6.35
CA THR A 102 3.87 4.24 5.15
C THR A 102 3.46 2.81 5.48
N PHE A 103 4.03 2.23 6.53
CA PHE A 103 3.80 0.84 6.90
C PHE A 103 4.06 0.64 8.39
N VAL A 104 3.36 -0.28 9.05
CA VAL A 104 3.59 -0.61 10.46
C VAL A 104 3.37 -2.10 10.73
N ARG A 105 4.24 -2.73 11.53
CA ARG A 105 4.06 -4.11 11.99
C ARG A 105 4.53 -4.30 13.43
N TRP A 106 3.77 -5.07 14.21
CA TRP A 106 4.19 -5.56 15.52
C TRP A 106 5.33 -6.58 15.38
N SER A 107 6.26 -6.57 16.35
CA SER A 107 7.21 -7.68 16.49
C SER A 107 6.48 -8.94 16.93
N PRO A 108 6.97 -10.15 16.60
CA PRO A 108 6.39 -11.40 17.07
C PRO A 108 6.27 -11.50 18.60
N SER A 109 7.18 -10.86 19.34
CA SER A 109 7.14 -10.76 20.80
C SER A 109 6.17 -9.71 21.36
N GLU A 110 5.58 -8.86 20.50
CA GLU A 110 4.67 -7.75 20.85
C GLU A 110 5.24 -6.67 21.78
N ALA A 111 6.53 -6.75 22.11
CA ALA A 111 7.22 -5.76 22.93
C ALA A 111 7.53 -4.48 22.14
N LYS A 112 7.61 -4.57 20.81
CA LYS A 112 7.97 -3.46 19.92
C LYS A 112 7.13 -3.49 18.66
N PHE A 113 7.11 -2.36 17.95
CA PHE A 113 6.63 -2.31 16.57
C PHE A 113 7.54 -1.40 15.73
N ALA A 114 7.54 -1.62 14.42
CA ALA A 114 8.34 -0.86 13.48
C ALA A 114 7.45 -0.09 12.52
N VAL A 115 7.78 1.18 12.28
CA VAL A 115 7.07 2.06 11.35
C VAL A 115 8.01 2.51 10.25
N GLY A 116 7.70 2.14 9.01
CA GLY A 116 8.35 2.68 7.81
C GLY A 116 7.87 4.10 7.52
N SER A 117 8.74 4.94 6.95
CA SER A 117 8.39 6.32 6.62
C SER A 117 9.05 6.81 5.32
N GLY A 118 8.39 7.79 4.69
CA GLY A 118 8.98 8.63 3.64
C GLY A 118 10.13 9.52 4.12
N ALA A 119 10.38 9.59 5.43
CA ALA A 119 11.50 10.32 6.02
C ALA A 119 12.83 9.55 5.90
N ARG A 120 12.85 8.42 5.18
CA ARG A 120 14.04 7.56 4.97
C ARG A 120 14.55 6.99 6.28
N VAL A 121 13.62 6.66 7.17
CA VAL A 121 13.89 6.11 8.50
C VAL A 121 12.84 5.08 8.84
N ILE A 122 13.21 4.15 9.72
CA ILE A 122 12.28 3.25 10.37
C ILE A 122 12.25 3.60 11.85
N ALA A 123 11.07 3.92 12.36
CA ALA A 123 10.87 4.16 13.79
C ALA A 123 10.53 2.84 14.48
N VAL A 124 11.45 2.34 15.32
CA VAL A 124 11.23 1.19 16.19
C VAL A 124 10.74 1.72 17.53
N CYS A 125 9.49 1.41 17.87
CA CYS A 125 8.84 1.92 19.06
C CYS A 125 8.66 0.82 20.10
N TYR A 126 8.90 1.17 21.36
CA TYR A 126 8.74 0.28 22.52
C TYR A 126 8.16 1.08 23.69
N PHE A 127 7.50 0.37 24.60
CA PHE A 127 6.90 0.99 25.77
C PHE A 127 7.89 0.97 26.94
N GLU A 128 8.03 2.08 27.65
CA GLU A 128 8.87 2.18 28.84
C GLU A 128 7.97 2.32 30.07
N GLU A 129 7.80 1.23 30.81
CA GLU A 129 6.87 1.16 31.96
C GLU A 129 7.21 2.16 33.07
N GLU A 130 8.50 2.46 33.28
CA GLU A 130 8.95 3.39 34.32
C GLU A 130 8.41 4.82 34.12
N ASN A 131 8.23 5.22 32.85
CA ASN A 131 7.84 6.58 32.49
C ASN A 131 6.43 6.64 31.88
N ASP A 132 5.75 5.51 31.71
CA ASP A 132 4.39 5.37 31.17
C ASP A 132 4.21 6.02 29.77
N TRP A 133 5.18 5.84 28.87
CA TRP A 133 5.09 6.37 27.51
C TRP A 133 5.83 5.52 26.48
N TRP A 134 5.45 5.72 25.21
CA TRP A 134 6.09 5.07 24.08
C TRP A 134 7.34 5.84 23.63
N VAL A 135 8.46 5.14 23.60
CA VAL A 135 9.73 5.64 23.12
C VAL A 135 9.97 5.14 21.69
N SER A 136 10.38 6.05 20.80
CA SER A 136 10.75 5.72 19.42
C SER A 136 12.26 5.81 19.23
N LYS A 137 12.93 4.76 18.73
CA LYS A 137 14.32 4.80 18.24
C LYS A 137 14.36 4.65 16.72
N GLN A 138 15.19 5.44 16.04
CA GLN A 138 15.18 5.51 14.58
C GLN A 138 16.36 4.76 13.95
N LEU A 139 16.04 3.81 13.07
CA LEU A 139 17.00 3.25 12.11
C LEU A 139 17.08 4.23 10.92
N LYS A 140 18.27 4.76 10.64
CA LYS A 140 18.47 5.82 9.63
C LYS A 140 19.37 5.39 8.49
N LYS A 141 20.65 5.16 8.79
CA LYS A 141 21.63 4.77 7.77
C LYS A 141 21.56 3.26 7.55
N PRO A 142 21.63 2.75 6.30
CA PRO A 142 21.92 3.44 5.05
C PRO A 142 20.68 3.72 4.18
N ILE A 143 19.48 3.89 4.76
CA ILE A 143 18.23 4.08 4.01
C ILE A 143 18.28 5.40 3.22
N ARG A 144 18.06 5.34 1.90
CA ARG A 144 18.16 6.52 1.01
C ARG A 144 16.83 7.02 0.48
N SER A 145 15.75 6.26 0.61
CA SER A 145 14.43 6.65 0.11
C SER A 145 13.29 6.17 1.01
N THR A 146 12.04 6.40 0.60
CA THR A 146 10.84 5.96 1.31
C THR A 146 10.87 4.47 1.54
N VAL A 147 10.64 4.07 2.80
CA VAL A 147 10.44 2.68 3.20
C VAL A 147 9.01 2.30 2.85
N THR A 148 8.83 1.23 2.08
CA THR A 148 7.54 0.76 1.57
C THR A 148 6.97 -0.39 2.38
N THR A 149 7.85 -1.20 2.97
CA THR A 149 7.48 -2.42 3.69
C THR A 149 8.49 -2.71 4.80
N VAL A 150 8.01 -3.33 5.87
CA VAL A 150 8.85 -3.90 6.93
C VAL A 150 8.37 -5.29 7.29
N ALA A 151 9.28 -6.20 7.61
CA ALA A 151 8.99 -7.55 8.06
C ALA A 151 9.91 -7.96 9.20
N TRP A 152 9.30 -8.42 10.28
CA TRP A 152 10.04 -8.90 11.45
C TRP A 152 10.56 -10.31 11.23
N HIS A 153 11.79 -10.54 11.69
CA HIS A 153 12.31 -11.89 11.85
C HIS A 153 11.65 -12.58 13.06
N PRO A 154 11.51 -13.92 13.08
CA PRO A 154 10.89 -14.66 14.19
C PRO A 154 11.46 -14.31 15.58
N ASN A 155 12.76 -14.01 15.67
CA ASN A 155 13.43 -13.60 16.91
C ASN A 155 13.06 -12.20 17.45
N SER A 156 12.21 -11.41 16.76
CA SER A 156 11.79 -10.06 17.16
C SER A 156 12.90 -9.00 17.30
N VAL A 157 14.11 -9.30 16.82
CA VAL A 157 15.28 -8.41 16.86
C VAL A 157 15.68 -7.96 15.47
N LEU A 158 15.76 -8.90 14.52
CA LEU A 158 16.07 -8.57 13.13
C LEU A 158 14.82 -8.04 12.43
N LEU A 159 15.02 -7.03 11.59
CA LEU A 159 13.97 -6.36 10.85
C LEU A 159 14.41 -6.20 9.40
N ALA A 160 13.66 -6.79 8.48
CA ALA A 160 13.79 -6.56 7.06
C ALA A 160 12.99 -5.32 6.66
N ALA A 161 13.50 -4.58 5.70
CA ALA A 161 12.84 -3.41 5.14
C ALA A 161 13.11 -3.29 3.65
N GLY A 162 12.05 -3.01 2.89
CA GLY A 162 12.15 -2.64 1.47
C GLY A 162 12.00 -1.13 1.31
N SER A 163 12.75 -0.56 0.37
CA SER A 163 12.64 0.87 0.05
C SER A 163 12.60 1.14 -1.45
N THR A 164 12.12 2.34 -1.79
CA THR A 164 12.08 2.88 -3.16
C THR A 164 13.46 3.25 -3.73
N ASP A 165 14.55 3.06 -2.95
CA ASP A 165 15.92 3.13 -3.46
C ASP A 165 16.39 1.78 -4.03
N ALA A 166 15.47 0.85 -4.26
CA ALA A 166 15.68 -0.50 -4.81
C ALA A 166 16.46 -1.48 -3.92
N HIS A 167 16.62 -1.16 -2.64
CA HIS A 167 17.29 -2.05 -1.70
C HIS A 167 16.30 -2.73 -0.77
N ALA A 168 16.52 -4.03 -0.56
CA ALA A 168 16.03 -4.75 0.60
C ALA A 168 17.17 -4.83 1.63
N ARG A 169 16.89 -4.44 2.88
CA ARG A 169 17.89 -4.36 3.95
C ARG A 169 17.43 -5.13 5.17
N VAL A 170 18.37 -5.73 5.89
CA VAL A 170 18.14 -6.35 7.20
C VAL A 170 18.90 -5.56 8.25
N PHE A 171 18.18 -5.11 9.28
CA PHE A 171 18.73 -4.35 10.39
C PHE A 171 18.57 -5.12 11.70
N SER A 172 19.49 -4.88 12.63
CA SER A 172 19.21 -5.11 14.04
C SER A 172 18.42 -3.94 14.63
N SER A 173 17.28 -4.28 15.22
CA SER A 173 16.45 -3.36 16.01
C SER A 173 16.53 -3.64 17.52
N PHE A 174 17.60 -4.31 17.97
CA PHE A 174 17.79 -4.72 19.36
C PHE A 174 17.70 -3.55 20.35
N ILE A 175 16.83 -3.67 21.35
CA ILE A 175 16.67 -2.70 22.43
C ILE A 175 17.04 -3.35 23.76
N LYS A 176 18.16 -2.90 24.34
CA LYS A 176 18.58 -3.33 25.68
C LYS A 176 17.48 -3.06 26.71
N GLY A 177 17.14 -4.08 27.50
CA GLY A 177 16.10 -4.02 28.54
C GLY A 177 14.72 -4.44 28.06
N VAL A 178 14.45 -4.40 26.75
CA VAL A 178 13.20 -4.87 26.15
C VAL A 178 13.40 -6.24 25.49
N ASP A 179 14.52 -6.41 24.79
CA ASP A 179 14.82 -7.62 24.05
C ASP A 179 15.75 -8.56 24.82
N GLN A 180 15.46 -9.86 24.68
CA GLN A 180 16.42 -10.89 25.01
C GLN A 180 17.50 -10.93 23.92
N ARG A 181 18.74 -11.19 24.32
CA ARG A 181 19.84 -11.31 23.38
C ARG A 181 19.59 -12.54 22.49
N PRO A 182 19.48 -12.37 21.15
CA PRO A 182 19.25 -13.50 20.27
C PRO A 182 20.49 -14.38 20.21
N GLU A 183 20.28 -15.67 19.92
CA GLU A 183 21.36 -16.58 19.54
C GLU A 183 22.01 -16.13 18.22
N GLY A 184 23.25 -16.56 18.00
CA GLY A 184 23.95 -16.30 16.74
C GLY A 184 23.20 -16.93 15.57
N SER A 185 22.92 -16.14 14.54
CA SER A 185 22.26 -16.62 13.32
C SER A 185 23.11 -16.33 12.08
N VAL A 186 22.62 -16.73 10.90
CA VAL A 186 23.24 -16.41 9.60
C VAL A 186 23.37 -14.90 9.36
N TRP A 187 22.64 -14.09 10.12
CA TRP A 187 22.67 -12.62 10.07
C TRP A 187 23.69 -11.99 11.02
N GLY A 188 24.35 -12.80 11.86
CA GLY A 188 25.39 -12.38 12.80
C GLY A 188 25.09 -12.67 14.28
N GLU A 189 26.11 -12.49 15.13
CA GLU A 189 26.04 -12.82 16.56
C GLU A 189 25.95 -11.57 17.47
N ARG A 190 26.53 -10.46 17.04
CA ARG A 190 26.55 -9.20 17.78
C ARG A 190 25.71 -8.20 17.02
N LEU A 191 24.49 -8.02 17.49
CA LEU A 191 23.46 -7.25 16.79
C LEU A 191 23.07 -6.01 17.60
N PRO A 192 23.95 -5.02 17.84
CA PRO A 192 23.54 -3.76 18.45
C PRO A 192 22.54 -3.03 17.54
N PHE A 193 21.77 -2.11 18.13
CA PHE A 193 20.78 -1.32 17.40
C PHE A 193 21.39 -0.61 16.17
N ASN A 194 20.68 -0.62 15.04
CA ASN A 194 21.11 -0.01 13.77
C ASN A 194 22.31 -0.69 13.08
N THR A 195 22.62 -1.94 13.46
CA THR A 195 23.56 -2.78 12.70
C THR A 195 22.91 -3.21 11.38
N VAL A 196 23.61 -3.03 10.26
CA VAL A 196 23.19 -3.54 8.96
C VAL A 196 23.70 -4.98 8.84
N CYS A 197 22.77 -5.93 8.76
CA CYS A 197 23.08 -7.36 8.70
C CYS A 197 23.05 -7.89 7.26
N GLY A 198 22.36 -7.17 6.36
CA GLY A 198 22.30 -7.47 4.94
C GLY A 198 21.79 -6.27 4.17
N GLU A 199 22.34 -6.04 2.98
CA GLU A 199 21.91 -5.01 2.04
C GLU A 199 21.96 -5.59 0.63
N TYR A 200 20.79 -5.69 0.00
CA TYR A 200 20.62 -6.37 -1.28
C TYR A 200 19.94 -5.42 -2.25
N LEU A 201 20.66 -5.09 -3.33
CA LEU A 201 20.16 -4.28 -4.43
C LEU A 201 19.38 -5.19 -5.40
N ASN A 202 18.17 -4.78 -5.76
CA ASN A 202 17.45 -5.41 -6.88
C ASN A 202 18.20 -5.16 -8.20
N ASN A 203 18.29 -6.18 -9.05
CA ASN A 203 19.08 -6.17 -10.28
C ASN A 203 18.72 -5.04 -11.25
N SER A 204 17.43 -4.71 -11.35
CA SER A 204 16.91 -3.68 -12.26
C SER A 204 16.77 -2.31 -11.59
N ALA A 205 17.21 -2.17 -10.33
CA ALA A 205 16.97 -1.01 -9.50
C ALA A 205 15.47 -0.62 -9.36
N GLY A 206 14.57 -1.61 -9.37
CA GLY A 206 13.14 -1.42 -9.16
C GLY A 206 12.78 -1.21 -7.68
N TRP A 207 11.68 -0.51 -7.40
CA TRP A 207 11.22 -0.31 -6.01
C TRP A 207 10.86 -1.64 -5.35
N ILE A 208 11.28 -1.83 -4.10
CA ILE A 208 10.84 -3.00 -3.33
C ILE A 208 9.43 -2.72 -2.80
N HIS A 209 8.47 -3.60 -3.03
CA HIS A 209 7.09 -3.44 -2.54
C HIS A 209 6.79 -4.28 -1.31
N GLY A 210 7.26 -5.53 -1.29
CA GLY A 210 7.02 -6.47 -0.20
C GLY A 210 8.30 -7.23 0.16
N CYS A 211 8.50 -7.51 1.44
CA CYS A 211 9.57 -8.39 1.91
C CYS A 211 9.06 -9.29 3.04
N ALA A 212 9.64 -10.49 3.18
CA ALA A 212 9.35 -11.38 4.29
C ALA A 212 10.53 -12.34 4.57
N PHE A 213 10.75 -12.64 5.84
CA PHE A 213 11.65 -13.71 6.25
C PHE A 213 11.00 -15.08 6.05
N SER A 214 11.82 -16.09 5.78
CA SER A 214 11.41 -17.49 5.86
C SER A 214 10.96 -17.85 7.28
N PRO A 215 10.19 -18.93 7.48
CA PRO A 215 9.73 -19.35 8.81
C PRO A 215 10.88 -19.61 9.79
N SER A 216 12.00 -20.17 9.31
CA SER A 216 13.25 -20.35 10.05
C SER A 216 13.98 -19.05 10.34
N GLY A 217 13.66 -17.99 9.59
CA GLY A 217 14.34 -16.69 9.65
C GLY A 217 15.67 -16.65 8.89
N ASN A 218 16.13 -17.77 8.33
CA ASN A 218 17.44 -17.87 7.68
C ASN A 218 17.46 -17.44 6.21
N ALA A 219 16.33 -17.08 5.63
CA ALA A 219 16.24 -16.53 4.28
C ALA A 219 15.36 -15.29 4.25
N LEU A 220 15.59 -14.42 3.27
CA LEU A 220 14.78 -13.23 3.01
C LEU A 220 14.28 -13.27 1.57
N ALA A 221 12.99 -13.08 1.37
CA ALA A 221 12.41 -12.85 0.05
C ALA A 221 11.92 -11.40 -0.06
N PHE A 222 12.07 -10.81 -1.24
CA PHE A 222 11.50 -9.51 -1.56
C PHE A 222 10.99 -9.45 -3.00
N ALA A 223 9.87 -8.75 -3.19
CA ALA A 223 9.26 -8.49 -4.49
C ALA A 223 9.53 -7.05 -4.90
N ALA A 224 9.86 -6.85 -6.17
CA ALA A 224 10.19 -5.55 -6.72
C ALA A 224 9.27 -5.15 -7.89
N HIS A 225 9.28 -3.86 -8.22
CA HIS A 225 8.43 -3.28 -9.25
C HIS A 225 8.80 -3.69 -10.68
N ASP A 226 9.95 -4.34 -10.88
CA ASP A 226 10.43 -4.89 -12.16
C ASP A 226 9.88 -6.30 -12.44
N SER A 227 8.81 -6.71 -11.75
CA SER A 227 8.23 -8.06 -11.85
C SER A 227 9.17 -9.19 -11.43
N SER A 228 10.17 -8.89 -10.59
CA SER A 228 11.06 -9.90 -10.01
C SER A 228 10.70 -10.22 -8.54
N ILE A 229 10.99 -11.46 -8.15
CA ILE A 229 11.09 -11.86 -6.75
C ILE A 229 12.51 -12.36 -6.51
N THR A 230 13.20 -11.77 -5.54
CA THR A 230 14.54 -12.18 -5.15
C THR A 230 14.51 -12.88 -3.80
N ILE A 231 15.15 -14.04 -3.71
CA ILE A 231 15.31 -14.81 -2.48
C ILE A 231 16.80 -14.84 -2.13
N VAL A 232 17.11 -14.45 -0.90
CA VAL A 232 18.47 -14.36 -0.38
C VAL A 232 18.67 -15.39 0.72
N TYR A 233 19.75 -16.15 0.59
CA TYR A 233 20.24 -17.13 1.55
C TYR A 233 21.61 -16.66 2.07
N PRO A 234 21.69 -15.99 3.23
CA PRO A 234 22.95 -15.58 3.83
C PRO A 234 23.76 -16.79 4.30
N SER A 235 25.08 -16.66 4.28
CA SER A 235 26.02 -17.67 4.78
C SER A 235 26.50 -17.37 6.21
N GLY A 236 26.66 -16.09 6.54
CA GLY A 236 27.14 -15.62 7.82
C GLY A 236 27.45 -14.12 7.80
N PRO A 237 27.83 -13.53 8.95
CA PRO A 237 28.20 -12.12 9.04
C PRO A 237 29.43 -11.82 8.17
N ASP A 238 29.38 -10.71 7.43
CA ASP A 238 30.43 -10.22 6.54
C ASP A 238 30.90 -11.20 5.45
N GLN A 239 30.14 -12.28 5.22
CA GLN A 239 30.39 -13.24 4.15
C GLN A 239 29.44 -12.99 2.97
N PRO A 240 29.89 -13.28 1.73
CA PRO A 240 28.98 -13.24 0.59
C PRO A 240 27.82 -14.22 0.83
N PRO A 241 26.59 -13.86 0.45
CA PRO A 241 25.44 -14.74 0.61
C PRO A 241 25.70 -16.07 -0.09
N LYS A 242 25.24 -17.17 0.52
CA LYS A 242 25.34 -18.52 -0.03
C LYS A 242 24.68 -18.59 -1.40
N ALA A 243 23.51 -17.96 -1.54
CA ALA A 243 22.81 -17.80 -2.80
C ALA A 243 21.95 -16.53 -2.81
N VAL A 244 21.83 -15.90 -3.97
CA VAL A 244 20.85 -14.85 -4.27
C VAL A 244 20.16 -15.27 -5.56
N VAL A 245 18.92 -15.74 -5.43
CA VAL A 245 18.14 -16.26 -6.55
C VAL A 245 17.13 -15.21 -6.96
N SER A 246 17.28 -14.63 -8.16
CA SER A 246 16.29 -13.73 -8.74
C SER A 246 15.42 -14.50 -9.72
N LEU A 247 14.11 -14.42 -9.53
CA LEU A 247 13.13 -14.95 -10.46
C LEU A 247 12.44 -13.78 -11.16
N ASP A 248 12.75 -13.60 -12.44
CA ASP A 248 12.09 -12.65 -13.30
C ASP A 248 10.83 -13.31 -13.89
N THR A 249 9.72 -12.59 -13.83
CA THR A 249 8.42 -13.12 -14.21
C THR A 249 7.84 -12.36 -15.41
N GLN A 250 7.01 -13.02 -16.21
CA GLN A 250 6.22 -12.39 -17.27
C GLN A 250 4.90 -11.80 -16.75
N LEU A 251 4.73 -11.80 -15.42
CA LEU A 251 3.56 -11.30 -14.72
C LEU A 251 3.75 -9.81 -14.42
N LEU A 252 2.66 -9.14 -14.03
CA LEU A 252 2.75 -7.79 -13.49
C LEU A 252 3.38 -7.82 -12.09
N PRO A 253 3.90 -6.69 -11.60
CA PRO A 253 4.67 -6.69 -10.36
C PRO A 253 3.87 -7.15 -9.14
N PHE A 254 4.55 -7.87 -8.24
CA PHE A 254 3.99 -8.27 -6.96
C PHE A 254 4.14 -7.13 -5.94
N LEU A 255 3.08 -6.89 -5.16
CA LEU A 255 3.10 -5.89 -4.09
C LEU A 255 3.36 -6.51 -2.72
N SER A 256 2.94 -7.75 -2.52
CA SER A 256 3.01 -8.43 -1.23
C SER A 256 3.34 -9.90 -1.41
N LEU A 257 4.13 -10.44 -0.47
CA LEU A 257 4.52 -11.85 -0.44
C LEU A 257 4.54 -12.38 0.99
N ILE A 258 4.31 -13.68 1.14
CA ILE A 258 4.43 -14.43 2.40
C ILE A 258 5.06 -15.79 2.13
N TRP A 259 5.80 -16.31 3.10
CA TRP A 259 6.30 -17.68 3.05
C TRP A 259 5.21 -18.63 3.56
N SER A 260 4.83 -19.59 2.72
CA SER A 260 3.91 -20.68 3.06
C SER A 260 4.64 -21.86 3.72
N GLY A 261 5.96 -21.94 3.52
CA GLY A 261 6.90 -22.85 4.17
C GLY A 261 8.31 -22.56 3.65
N GLU A 262 9.36 -23.25 4.12
CA GLU A 262 10.77 -22.97 3.73
C GLU A 262 11.05 -23.05 2.21
N SER A 263 10.20 -23.72 1.44
CA SER A 263 10.34 -23.91 -0.01
C SER A 263 9.14 -23.44 -0.81
N GLU A 264 8.22 -22.69 -0.20
CA GLU A 264 7.03 -22.16 -0.88
C GLU A 264 6.74 -20.72 -0.46
N ILE A 265 6.58 -19.84 -1.45
CA ILE A 265 6.17 -18.44 -1.29
C ILE A 265 4.84 -18.25 -2.02
N VAL A 266 3.94 -17.47 -1.41
CA VAL A 266 2.76 -16.93 -2.09
C VAL A 266 2.99 -15.45 -2.30
N ALA A 267 2.76 -14.97 -3.52
CA ALA A 267 2.90 -13.56 -3.88
C ALA A 267 1.66 -13.07 -4.65
N ALA A 268 1.30 -11.80 -4.46
CA ALA A 268 0.16 -11.18 -5.13
C ALA A 268 0.43 -9.69 -5.39
N GLY A 269 -0.24 -9.12 -6.39
CA GLY A 269 -0.04 -7.73 -6.79
C GLY A 269 -0.97 -7.30 -7.90
N PHE A 270 -0.40 -6.68 -8.94
CA PHE A 270 -1.14 -6.02 -10.02
C PHE A 270 -1.96 -6.99 -10.90
N ASP A 271 -1.60 -8.27 -10.98
CA ASP A 271 -2.38 -9.29 -11.71
C ASP A 271 -3.72 -9.66 -11.04
N CYS A 272 -4.03 -9.10 -9.87
CA CYS A 272 -5.29 -9.34 -9.15
C CYS A 272 -5.50 -10.82 -8.74
N GLU A 273 -4.45 -11.63 -8.78
CA GLU A 273 -4.44 -13.05 -8.43
C GLU A 273 -3.19 -13.37 -7.60
N ALA A 274 -3.28 -14.39 -6.74
CA ALA A 274 -2.13 -14.87 -5.97
C ALA A 274 -1.45 -16.05 -6.67
N TYR A 275 -0.12 -16.05 -6.69
CA TYR A 275 0.70 -17.07 -7.32
C TYR A 275 1.53 -17.82 -6.29
N ARG A 276 1.70 -19.12 -6.50
CA ARG A 276 2.60 -19.98 -5.73
C ARG A 276 3.94 -20.06 -6.43
N LEU A 277 4.99 -19.84 -5.66
CA LEU A 277 6.36 -20.03 -6.06
C LEU A 277 6.96 -21.13 -5.20
N ARG A 278 7.73 -22.03 -5.82
CA ARG A 278 8.44 -23.09 -5.10
C ARG A 278 9.89 -23.13 -5.53
N GLY A 279 10.76 -23.43 -4.58
CA GLY A 279 12.19 -23.43 -4.85
C GLY A 279 13.03 -23.65 -3.61
N ASN A 280 14.33 -23.52 -3.84
CA ASN A 280 15.39 -23.63 -2.85
C ASN A 280 16.58 -22.75 -3.30
N GLU A 281 17.74 -22.97 -2.69
CA GLU A 281 18.98 -22.25 -3.02
C GLU A 281 19.47 -22.45 -4.46
N GLU A 282 19.09 -23.54 -5.13
CA GLU A 282 19.48 -23.86 -6.51
C GLU A 282 18.61 -23.14 -7.53
N GLY A 283 17.37 -22.81 -7.18
CA GLY A 283 16.45 -22.14 -8.08
C GLY A 283 15.02 -22.05 -7.55
N TRP A 284 14.28 -21.07 -8.05
CA TRP A 284 12.85 -20.87 -7.77
C TRP A 284 12.06 -20.84 -9.08
N GLN A 285 10.82 -21.30 -9.02
CA GLN A 285 9.91 -21.28 -10.16
C GLN A 285 8.46 -21.00 -9.72
N ILE A 286 7.69 -20.36 -10.61
CA ILE A 286 6.25 -20.21 -10.43
C ILE A 286 5.59 -21.56 -10.69
N THR A 287 4.91 -22.08 -9.67
CA THR A 287 4.15 -23.34 -9.77
C THR A 287 2.77 -23.10 -10.41
N GLY A 288 2.20 -21.91 -10.22
CA GLY A 288 0.94 -21.52 -10.82
C GLY A 288 0.09 -20.65 -9.89
N SER A 289 -1.11 -20.33 -10.33
CA SER A 289 -2.08 -19.60 -9.50
C SER A 289 -2.54 -20.42 -8.29
N VAL A 290 -2.80 -19.74 -7.18
CA VAL A 290 -3.50 -20.28 -6.01
C VAL A 290 -4.98 -20.50 -6.30
N GLU A 291 -5.59 -19.66 -7.13
CA GLU A 291 -7.01 -19.75 -7.43
C GLU A 291 -7.26 -20.92 -8.39
N ASN A 292 -8.26 -21.73 -8.06
CA ASN A 292 -8.65 -22.84 -8.92
C ASN A 292 -9.53 -22.24 -10.03
N LYS A 293 -8.92 -21.90 -11.17
CA LYS A 293 -9.68 -21.62 -12.40
C LYS A 293 -10.36 -22.92 -12.80
N GLY A 294 -11.54 -23.18 -12.23
CA GLY A 294 -12.40 -24.25 -12.72
C GLY A 294 -12.46 -24.11 -14.24
N ARG A 295 -12.25 -25.22 -14.97
CA ARG A 295 -12.50 -25.21 -16.41
C ARG A 295 -13.87 -24.57 -16.61
N PRO A 296 -14.01 -23.54 -17.47
CA PRO A 296 -15.33 -23.06 -17.84
C PRO A 296 -16.13 -24.27 -18.28
N GLY A 297 -17.37 -24.37 -17.85
CA GLY A 297 -18.21 -25.53 -18.07
C GLY A 297 -18.10 -26.03 -19.51
N LEU A 298 -17.51 -27.21 -19.68
CA LEU A 298 -18.00 -28.19 -20.64
C LEU A 298 -19.31 -28.76 -20.07
N GLY A 299 -20.30 -27.88 -19.88
CA GLY A 299 -21.69 -28.25 -19.97
C GLY A 299 -22.02 -28.16 -21.44
N GLU A 300 -21.99 -29.31 -22.13
CA GLU A 300 -22.57 -29.55 -23.46
C GLU A 300 -22.77 -28.32 -24.38
N MET A 301 -21.69 -27.62 -24.77
CA MET A 301 -21.70 -26.95 -26.07
C MET A 301 -21.32 -27.98 -27.11
N ARG A 302 -22.34 -28.78 -27.46
CA ARG A 302 -22.40 -29.56 -28.69
C ARG A 302 -21.98 -28.64 -29.84
N GLU A 303 -21.20 -29.16 -30.78
CA GLU A 303 -20.76 -28.46 -32.00
C GLU A 303 -21.97 -27.81 -32.71
N GLU A 304 -22.29 -26.58 -32.34
CA GLU A 304 -23.23 -25.77 -33.08
C GLU A 304 -22.44 -24.98 -34.12
N SER A 305 -22.60 -25.42 -35.36
CA SER A 305 -21.98 -24.88 -36.57
C SER A 305 -21.95 -23.35 -36.56
N ALA A 306 -20.90 -22.75 -37.12
CA ALA A 306 -20.68 -21.29 -37.22
C ALA A 306 -21.89 -20.47 -37.71
N LEU A 307 -22.85 -21.11 -38.36
CA LEU A 307 -24.12 -20.54 -38.82
C LEU A 307 -25.12 -20.24 -37.68
N ASN A 308 -25.10 -20.99 -36.57
CA ASN A 308 -25.90 -20.71 -35.37
C ASN A 308 -25.32 -19.58 -34.53
N MET A 309 -23.98 -19.44 -34.47
CA MET A 309 -23.34 -18.28 -33.84
C MET A 309 -23.70 -16.97 -34.55
N PHE A 310 -23.77 -16.96 -35.87
CA PHE A 310 -24.11 -15.76 -36.64
C PHE A 310 -25.57 -15.32 -36.41
N ARG A 311 -26.51 -16.27 -36.29
CA ARG A 311 -27.93 -15.96 -35.99
C ARG A 311 -28.15 -15.45 -34.57
N GLN A 312 -27.30 -15.85 -33.62
CA GLN A 312 -27.41 -15.36 -32.22
C GLN A 312 -26.78 -13.98 -32.02
N MET A 313 -25.85 -13.54 -32.87
CA MET A 313 -25.26 -12.19 -32.78
C MET A 313 -26.26 -11.08 -33.11
N ASP A 314 -27.18 -11.30 -34.05
CA ASP A 314 -28.24 -10.32 -34.38
C ASP A 314 -29.32 -10.19 -33.29
N LEU A 315 -29.50 -11.22 -32.45
CA LEU A 315 -30.53 -11.25 -31.39
C LEU A 315 -30.01 -10.76 -30.03
N LYS A 316 -28.69 -10.74 -29.81
CA LYS A 316 -28.06 -10.34 -28.54
C LYS A 316 -27.41 -8.95 -28.64
N GLY A 317 -28.19 -7.97 -29.06
CA GLY A 317 -27.90 -6.54 -28.83
C GLY A 317 -28.00 -6.14 -27.34
N LYS A 318 -27.30 -6.87 -26.47
CA LYS A 318 -26.95 -6.44 -25.11
C LYS A 318 -25.48 -6.74 -24.92
N THR A 319 -24.68 -5.67 -24.89
CA THR A 319 -23.27 -5.68 -24.54
C THR A 319 -23.04 -6.62 -23.35
N GLN A 320 -22.36 -7.74 -23.57
CA GLN A 320 -21.75 -8.44 -22.45
C GLN A 320 -20.79 -7.44 -21.80
N ASN A 321 -20.90 -7.23 -20.49
CA ASN A 321 -19.98 -6.37 -19.75
C ASN A 321 -18.59 -7.03 -19.76
N ASP A 322 -17.79 -6.71 -20.77
CA ASP A 322 -16.45 -7.26 -21.04
C ASP A 322 -15.38 -6.73 -20.06
N THR A 323 -15.82 -6.10 -18.96
CA THR A 323 -14.96 -5.38 -18.00
C THR A 323 -14.72 -6.14 -16.69
N GLN A 324 -15.17 -7.39 -16.55
CA GLN A 324 -14.94 -8.21 -15.34
C GLN A 324 -13.76 -9.18 -15.54
N LEU A 325 -12.82 -9.14 -14.60
CA LEU A 325 -11.70 -10.07 -14.57
C LEU A 325 -12.16 -11.47 -14.15
N LYS A 326 -11.43 -12.50 -14.58
CA LYS A 326 -11.69 -13.91 -14.20
C LYS A 326 -11.20 -14.27 -12.79
N THR A 327 -10.59 -13.31 -12.10
CA THR A 327 -9.96 -13.44 -10.79
C THR A 327 -10.93 -13.08 -9.68
N THR A 328 -10.67 -13.57 -8.47
CA THR A 328 -11.51 -13.25 -7.30
C THR A 328 -11.46 -11.76 -6.98
N HIS A 329 -10.25 -11.18 -6.98
CA HIS A 329 -10.08 -9.74 -6.92
C HIS A 329 -10.22 -9.15 -8.32
N GLN A 330 -10.92 -8.02 -8.41
CA GLN A 330 -11.15 -7.34 -9.68
C GLN A 330 -10.23 -6.12 -9.86
N ASN A 331 -9.33 -5.91 -8.91
CA ASN A 331 -8.31 -4.89 -8.92
C ASN A 331 -7.12 -5.38 -8.07
N THR A 332 -6.03 -4.62 -8.09
CA THR A 332 -4.74 -4.97 -7.52
C THR A 332 -4.84 -5.43 -6.06
N ILE A 333 -4.21 -6.57 -5.76
CA ILE A 333 -4.05 -7.06 -4.39
C ILE A 333 -2.93 -6.26 -3.73
N ALA A 334 -3.27 -5.45 -2.73
CA ALA A 334 -2.33 -4.57 -2.05
C ALA A 334 -1.53 -5.31 -0.98
N THR A 335 -2.18 -6.20 -0.21
CA THR A 335 -1.55 -6.90 0.91
C THR A 335 -2.08 -8.32 1.03
N ILE A 336 -1.18 -9.27 1.30
CA ILE A 336 -1.52 -10.63 1.74
C ILE A 336 -0.94 -10.90 3.12
N ARG A 337 -1.67 -11.67 3.94
CA ARG A 337 -1.25 -11.99 5.31
C ARG A 337 -1.58 -13.43 5.71
N PRO A 338 -0.76 -14.07 6.58
CA PRO A 338 -1.11 -15.35 7.16
C PRO A 338 -2.47 -15.28 7.87
N TYR A 339 -3.34 -16.27 7.62
CA TYR A 339 -4.63 -16.40 8.29
C TYR A 339 -4.65 -17.63 9.20
N GLN A 340 -4.15 -18.76 8.70
CA GLN A 340 -4.01 -19.99 9.49
C GLN A 340 -2.64 -20.60 9.26
N GLU A 341 -1.86 -20.70 10.33
CA GLU A 341 -0.48 -21.17 10.33
C GLU A 341 -0.30 -22.26 11.40
N SER A 342 0.52 -23.27 11.08
CA SER A 342 0.96 -24.29 12.04
C SER A 342 2.42 -24.63 11.75
N ASN A 343 3.29 -24.52 12.76
CA ASN A 343 4.72 -24.83 12.67
C ASN A 343 5.43 -24.16 11.47
N GLY A 344 5.17 -22.87 11.22
CA GLY A 344 5.78 -22.16 10.09
C GLY A 344 5.18 -22.46 8.73
N ILE A 345 4.12 -23.28 8.67
CA ILE A 345 3.42 -23.62 7.43
C ILE A 345 2.07 -22.91 7.39
N ILE A 346 1.86 -22.09 6.36
CA ILE A 346 0.60 -21.37 6.16
C ILE A 346 -0.36 -22.25 5.35
N SER A 347 -1.49 -22.57 5.96
CA SER A 347 -2.57 -23.33 5.31
C SER A 347 -3.63 -22.43 4.66
N LYS A 348 -3.83 -21.22 5.21
CA LYS A 348 -4.74 -20.20 4.68
C LYS A 348 -4.12 -18.83 4.85
N PHE A 349 -4.37 -17.96 3.89
CA PHE A 349 -3.99 -16.54 3.94
C PHE A 349 -5.21 -15.67 3.62
N SER A 350 -5.10 -14.40 3.96
CA SER A 350 -6.06 -13.36 3.60
C SER A 350 -5.43 -12.38 2.61
N SER A 351 -6.24 -11.78 1.75
CA SER A 351 -5.82 -10.79 0.78
C SER A 351 -6.78 -9.61 0.77
N SER A 352 -6.24 -8.39 0.66
CA SER A 352 -7.02 -7.16 0.48
C SER A 352 -6.54 -6.43 -0.76
N GLY A 353 -7.45 -5.69 -1.40
CA GLY A 353 -7.19 -5.03 -2.67
C GLY A 353 -7.63 -3.58 -2.69
N LEU A 354 -7.18 -2.87 -3.72
CA LEU A 354 -7.64 -1.54 -4.05
C LEU A 354 -9.08 -1.66 -4.57
N GLY A 355 -10.09 -1.34 -3.77
CA GLY A 355 -11.50 -1.45 -4.12
C GLY A 355 -11.88 -0.84 -5.48
N PHE A 356 -13.02 -1.27 -6.00
CA PHE A 356 -13.62 -0.70 -7.19
C PHE A 356 -14.03 0.76 -6.95
N THR A 357 -13.55 1.69 -7.78
CA THR A 357 -14.32 2.89 -8.09
C THR A 357 -15.34 2.53 -9.18
N THR A 358 -16.39 1.77 -8.83
CA THR A 358 -17.56 1.77 -9.71
C THR A 358 -18.16 3.17 -9.65
N LEU A 359 -18.32 3.81 -10.81
CA LEU A 359 -19.17 4.99 -10.93
C LEU A 359 -20.53 4.68 -10.25
N PRO A 360 -21.15 5.66 -9.57
CA PRO A 360 -22.41 5.43 -8.88
C PRO A 360 -23.41 4.75 -9.81
N THR A 361 -24.08 3.70 -9.33
CA THR A 361 -25.13 2.98 -10.10
C THR A 361 -26.35 3.86 -10.37
N GLU A 362 -26.48 4.97 -9.66
CA GLU A 362 -27.49 5.98 -9.90
C GLU A 362 -26.85 7.20 -10.55
N LYS A 363 -27.36 7.59 -11.73
CA LYS A 363 -27.13 8.93 -12.25
C LYS A 363 -27.53 9.92 -11.15
N PRO A 364 -26.73 10.97 -10.86
CA PRO A 364 -27.17 12.00 -9.94
C PRO A 364 -28.55 12.49 -10.41
N ASN A 365 -29.51 12.56 -9.48
CA ASN A 365 -30.84 13.06 -9.76
C ASN A 365 -30.71 14.35 -10.55
N SER A 366 -31.38 14.41 -11.71
CA SER A 366 -31.42 15.59 -12.56
C SER A 366 -31.71 16.80 -11.68
N VAL A 367 -30.78 17.75 -11.64
CA VAL A 367 -30.96 19.03 -10.96
C VAL A 367 -32.33 19.56 -11.39
N PRO A 368 -33.25 19.91 -10.47
CA PRO A 368 -34.51 20.50 -10.85
C PRO A 368 -34.21 21.77 -11.64
N PRO A 369 -34.93 22.05 -12.75
CA PRO A 369 -34.61 23.18 -13.59
C PRO A 369 -34.63 24.45 -12.74
N LEU A 370 -33.48 25.11 -12.68
CA LEU A 370 -33.36 26.46 -12.12
C LEU A 370 -34.38 27.33 -12.86
N THR A 371 -35.34 27.88 -12.12
CA THR A 371 -36.24 28.89 -12.64
C THR A 371 -35.39 30.05 -13.14
N SER A 372 -35.56 30.37 -14.42
CA SER A 372 -34.83 31.43 -15.09
C SER A 372 -35.13 32.77 -14.44
N ASN A 373 -34.16 33.30 -13.70
CA ASN A 373 -34.13 34.72 -13.39
C ASN A 373 -33.69 35.43 -14.68
N GLN A 374 -34.68 36.00 -15.38
CA GLN A 374 -34.46 36.93 -16.47
C GLN A 374 -33.73 38.15 -15.89
N ASN A 375 -32.43 38.28 -16.15
CA ASN A 375 -31.64 39.50 -16.23
C ASN A 375 -30.14 39.18 -16.06
N ALA A 376 -29.51 38.66 -17.12
CA ALA A 376 -28.06 38.73 -17.33
C ALA A 376 -27.79 38.84 -18.84
N PRO A 377 -26.78 39.63 -19.28
CA PRO A 377 -26.61 39.96 -20.69
C PRO A 377 -26.10 38.76 -21.50
N GLU A 378 -26.59 38.66 -22.75
CA GLU A 378 -26.23 37.66 -23.74
C GLU A 378 -24.74 37.77 -24.13
N ASP A 379 -23.90 36.89 -23.60
CA ASP A 379 -22.61 36.57 -24.21
C ASP A 379 -22.80 35.39 -25.17
N ASN A 380 -22.81 35.71 -26.46
CA ASN A 380 -22.84 34.74 -27.56
C ASN A 380 -21.54 33.94 -27.61
N ALA A 381 -21.47 32.83 -26.88
CA ALA A 381 -20.52 31.76 -27.12
C ALA A 381 -21.30 30.51 -27.57
N ASN A 382 -21.25 30.23 -28.88
CA ASN A 382 -21.79 29.00 -29.45
C ASN A 382 -21.17 27.78 -28.74
N PRO A 383 -21.96 26.77 -28.32
CA PRO A 383 -21.40 25.49 -27.93
C PRO A 383 -20.73 24.87 -29.17
N LEU A 384 -19.43 24.58 -29.07
CA LEU A 384 -18.70 23.88 -30.13
C LEU A 384 -19.32 22.48 -30.33
N ASP A 385 -19.77 22.19 -31.54
CA ASP A 385 -20.37 20.91 -31.89
C ASP A 385 -19.36 19.76 -31.72
N ASP A 386 -19.86 18.61 -31.27
CA ASP A 386 -19.16 17.35 -30.96
C ASP A 386 -18.14 16.87 -32.04
N PRO A 387 -18.32 17.10 -33.36
CA PRO A 387 -17.30 16.79 -34.37
C PRO A 387 -16.04 17.63 -34.23
N SER A 388 -16.17 18.91 -33.86
CA SER A 388 -15.04 19.84 -33.70
C SER A 388 -14.19 19.49 -32.49
N LEU A 389 -14.80 18.97 -31.43
CA LEU A 389 -14.09 18.45 -30.24
C LEU A 389 -13.30 17.19 -30.56
N LYS A 390 -13.82 16.32 -31.44
CA LYS A 390 -13.09 15.13 -31.91
C LYS A 390 -11.91 15.49 -32.80
N GLU A 391 -12.06 16.47 -33.69
CA GLU A 391 -10.94 16.98 -34.48
C GLU A 391 -9.90 17.69 -33.60
N LEU A 392 -10.32 18.45 -32.59
CA LEU A 392 -9.40 19.06 -31.62
C LEU A 392 -8.66 18.00 -30.80
N HIS A 393 -9.33 16.92 -30.41
CA HIS A 393 -8.74 15.80 -29.68
C HIS A 393 -7.73 15.03 -30.54
N PHE A 394 -8.04 14.79 -31.82
CA PHE A 394 -7.11 14.19 -32.77
C PHE A 394 -5.90 15.10 -33.03
N LEU A 395 -6.14 16.40 -33.22
CA LEU A 395 -5.08 17.38 -33.40
C LEU A 395 -4.16 17.44 -32.18
N LEU A 396 -4.70 17.41 -30.96
CA LEU A 396 -3.92 17.40 -29.71
C LEU A 396 -3.14 16.09 -29.47
N LEU A 397 -3.62 14.96 -30.00
CA LEU A 397 -2.91 13.69 -29.96
C LEU A 397 -1.82 13.59 -31.04
N GLU A 398 -2.03 14.21 -32.20
CA GLU A 398 -1.07 14.22 -33.32
C GLU A 398 -0.05 15.37 -33.22
N THR A 399 -0.35 16.47 -32.51
CA THR A 399 0.63 17.52 -32.22
C THR A 399 1.29 17.29 -30.87
N GLU A 400 2.54 16.84 -30.89
CA GLU A 400 3.43 16.97 -29.74
C GLU A 400 3.65 18.45 -29.44
N VAL A 401 2.96 18.99 -28.43
CA VAL A 401 3.19 20.36 -27.95
C VAL A 401 4.55 20.42 -27.27
N MET A 402 5.57 20.74 -28.06
CA MET A 402 6.96 20.81 -27.62
C MET A 402 7.22 22.01 -26.70
N GLU A 403 6.57 23.17 -26.94
CA GLU A 403 6.64 24.36 -26.07
C GLU A 403 5.31 25.14 -26.09
N GLY A 404 4.90 25.72 -24.95
CA GLY A 404 3.64 26.48 -24.83
C GLY A 404 3.44 27.18 -23.49
N LYS A 405 2.27 27.81 -23.27
CA LYS A 405 1.86 28.33 -21.96
C LYS A 405 0.39 28.03 -21.65
N LEU A 406 0.12 27.58 -20.42
CA LEU A 406 -1.21 27.39 -19.85
C LEU A 406 -1.48 28.48 -18.82
N VAL A 407 -2.62 29.15 -18.89
CA VAL A 407 -2.96 30.25 -17.97
C VAL A 407 -4.11 29.83 -17.07
N CYS A 408 -3.94 29.95 -15.74
CA CYS A 408 -5.01 29.67 -14.79
C CYS A 408 -6.14 30.69 -14.93
N GLY A 409 -7.37 30.25 -15.21
CA GLY A 409 -8.53 31.15 -15.35
C GLY A 409 -8.96 31.86 -14.06
N HIS A 410 -8.50 31.43 -12.88
CA HIS A 410 -8.85 32.03 -11.60
C HIS A 410 -7.84 33.08 -11.11
N CYS A 411 -6.53 32.81 -11.24
CA CYS A 411 -5.47 33.72 -10.76
C CYS A 411 -4.58 34.31 -11.86
N GLY A 412 -4.78 33.93 -13.13
CA GLY A 412 -4.00 34.45 -14.27
C GLY A 412 -2.56 33.94 -14.34
N HIS A 413 -2.15 32.98 -13.49
CA HIS A 413 -0.78 32.48 -13.49
C HIS A 413 -0.46 31.64 -14.74
N GLU A 414 0.66 31.93 -15.39
CA GLU A 414 1.10 31.26 -16.63
C GLU A 414 2.12 30.14 -16.34
N TYR A 415 1.75 28.90 -16.64
CA TYR A 415 2.61 27.73 -16.62
C TYR A 415 3.22 27.48 -17.99
N ARG A 416 4.54 27.57 -18.12
CA ARG A 416 5.24 27.30 -19.37
C ARG A 416 5.42 25.79 -19.56
N ILE A 417 4.95 25.27 -20.69
CA ILE A 417 5.21 23.91 -21.16
C ILE A 417 6.53 23.93 -21.92
N LYS A 418 7.45 23.04 -21.56
CA LYS A 418 8.69 22.77 -22.30
C LYS A 418 8.89 21.26 -22.37
N GLU A 419 9.28 20.77 -23.54
CA GLU A 419 9.60 19.36 -23.81
C GLU A 419 8.42 18.40 -23.55
N GLY A 420 7.20 18.80 -23.90
CA GLY A 420 6.01 17.93 -23.84
C GLY A 420 5.49 17.59 -22.44
N ILE A 421 6.19 17.99 -21.36
CA ILE A 421 5.74 17.78 -19.98
C ILE A 421 5.24 19.11 -19.39
N ALA A 422 3.96 19.14 -19.01
CA ALA A 422 3.46 20.24 -18.19
C ALA A 422 4.10 20.15 -16.80
N ASN A 423 4.96 21.11 -16.46
CA ASN A 423 5.55 21.24 -15.12
C ASN A 423 4.47 21.61 -14.09
N PHE A 424 3.67 20.64 -13.67
CA PHE A 424 2.76 20.75 -12.53
C PHE A 424 3.52 20.62 -11.21
N LEU A 425 4.51 21.48 -10.99
CA LEU A 425 4.99 21.77 -9.66
C LEU A 425 3.93 22.62 -8.99
N LEU A 426 3.08 22.03 -8.14
CA LEU A 426 2.10 22.77 -7.33
C LEU A 426 2.85 23.76 -6.43
N PRO A 427 2.77 25.09 -6.67
CA PRO A 427 3.29 26.09 -5.77
C PRO A 427 2.23 26.46 -4.72
N SER A 428 2.70 27.13 -3.67
CA SER A 428 2.02 27.53 -2.44
C SER A 428 0.77 28.43 -2.59
N HIS A 429 0.36 28.80 -3.81
CA HIS A 429 -0.78 29.70 -4.04
C HIS A 429 -2.15 28.99 -4.09
N LEU A 430 -2.18 27.67 -3.94
CA LEU A 430 -3.42 26.88 -3.82
C LEU A 430 -3.94 26.74 -2.38
N GLY A 431 -3.32 27.44 -1.42
CA GLY A 431 -3.69 27.40 -0.01
C GLY A 431 -3.88 28.79 0.57
N GLU A 432 -4.97 29.47 0.22
CA GLU A 432 -5.56 30.53 1.05
C GLU A 432 -6.98 30.83 0.54
N PHE A 433 -8.00 30.37 1.28
CA PHE A 433 -9.37 30.89 1.19
C PHE A 433 -9.66 31.71 2.46
N PRO A 434 -10.52 32.75 2.37
CA PRO A 434 -10.37 33.95 3.17
C PRO A 434 -11.06 33.87 4.53
N ALA A 435 -10.35 34.23 5.60
CA ALA A 435 -10.96 34.72 6.83
C ALA A 435 -11.03 36.26 6.74
N GLY A 436 -12.19 36.77 6.36
CA GLY A 436 -12.48 38.20 6.43
C GLY A 436 -12.70 38.62 7.88
N PHE A 437 -11.79 39.44 8.43
CA PHE A 437 -12.08 40.58 9.30
C PHE A 437 -10.81 41.46 9.34
N CYS A 438 -10.79 42.50 8.50
CA CYS A 438 -9.79 43.56 8.54
C CYS A 438 -10.20 44.64 9.55
N TYR A 439 -9.25 45.10 10.36
CA TYR A 439 -9.15 46.52 10.74
C TYR A 439 -7.71 47.00 10.47
N PRO A 440 -7.51 48.30 10.14
CA PRO A 440 -6.40 48.69 9.28
C PRO A 440 -5.28 49.48 9.98
N THR A 441 -4.19 49.67 9.22
CA THR A 441 -3.09 50.65 9.36
C THR A 441 -2.05 50.38 10.46
N ASP A 442 -0.74 50.56 10.27
CA ASP A 442 -0.08 51.61 9.50
C ASP A 442 1.36 51.23 9.07
N ASN A 443 1.80 51.90 8.00
CA ASN A 443 3.12 51.86 7.38
C ASN A 443 4.25 52.33 8.31
N SER A 444 5.45 51.76 8.15
CA SER A 444 6.65 52.48 7.66
C SER A 444 7.99 51.95 8.20
N MET A 445 9.01 52.09 7.34
CA MET A 445 10.45 51.81 7.53
C MET A 445 10.86 50.33 7.43
N GLY A 446 11.71 49.87 6.50
CA GLY A 446 12.67 50.54 5.63
C GLY A 446 14.07 49.96 5.85
N LYS A 447 14.76 49.61 4.74
CA LYS A 447 16.16 49.11 4.55
C LYS A 447 16.27 47.59 4.38
N ARG A 448 16.54 47.04 3.19
CA ARG A 448 17.77 47.04 2.35
C ARG A 448 19.03 46.57 3.12
N TYR A 449 19.55 45.36 2.85
CA TYR A 449 20.72 45.10 1.97
C TYR A 449 21.11 43.61 1.89
N CYS A 450 21.77 43.30 0.77
CA CYS A 450 22.38 42.07 0.23
C CYS A 450 23.09 41.08 1.18
N GLY A 451 22.93 39.76 0.91
CA GLY A 451 23.83 38.98 0.02
C GLY A 451 25.17 38.43 0.56
N ARG A 452 25.33 37.09 0.44
CA ARG A 452 26.53 36.21 0.60
C ARG A 452 27.09 36.14 2.03
N MET A 453 27.43 35.00 2.63
CA MET A 453 27.69 33.61 2.19
C MET A 453 26.73 32.61 2.85
#